data_AF-A0ABD4S9X8-F1
#
_entry.id   AF-A0ABD4S9X8-F1
#
_cell.length_a   1.000
_cell.length_b   1.000
_cell.length_c   1.000
_cell.angle_alpha   90.00
_cell.angle_beta   90.00
_cell.angle_gamma   90.00
#
_symmetry.space_group_name_H-M   'P 1'
#
loop_
_entity.id
_entity.type
_entity.pdbx_description
1 polymer ?
#
loop_
_entity_poly.entity_id
_entity_poly.type
_entity_poly.pdbx_seq_one_letter_code
_entity_poly.pdbx_strand_id
1 'polypeptide(L)'
;DRIKAYEENKDLDIKKIKYPTPAHYKKEYEFLKEVDSLALANEQMNLDKAYKNFFRDKSVGFPKFKSKKINYHSYTTNNQKGTVRIENGYIKLPKLKSMVRIKQHRMFDGEIKSCTISRTPGNRYYISILAETEIEKLKTIDKKIGVDVGL
;
A
#
# COMPACT_ATOMS: atom_id res chain seq x y z
N ASP A 1 9.72 -15.75 13.35
CA ASP A 1 8.83 -15.54 12.17
C ASP A 1 9.50 -15.05 10.90
N ARG A 2 10.18 -13.89 10.83
CA ARG A 2 11.08 -13.59 9.69
C ARG A 2 12.45 -13.10 10.11
N ILE A 3 12.49 -12.25 11.14
CA ILE A 3 13.74 -11.77 11.73
C ILE A 3 14.50 -12.96 12.34
N LYS A 4 13.86 -13.76 13.21
CA LYS A 4 14.44 -15.01 13.72
C LYS A 4 14.89 -15.96 12.60
N ALA A 5 14.05 -16.16 11.58
CA ALA A 5 14.39 -17.01 10.44
C ALA A 5 15.60 -16.48 9.67
N TYR A 6 15.75 -15.15 9.54
CA TYR A 6 16.94 -14.53 8.96
C TYR A 6 18.18 -14.67 9.86
N GLU A 7 18.04 -14.49 11.17
CA GLU A 7 19.14 -14.65 12.13
C GLU A 7 19.66 -16.10 12.18
N GLU A 8 18.76 -17.07 12.11
CA GLU A 8 19.06 -18.52 12.11
C GLU A 8 19.62 -19.02 10.77
N ASN A 9 19.34 -18.33 9.65
CA ASN A 9 19.68 -18.77 8.30
C ASN A 9 20.56 -17.76 7.55
N LYS A 10 21.37 -16.98 8.28
CA LYS A 10 22.24 -15.93 7.73
C LYS A 10 23.15 -16.43 6.59
N ASP A 11 23.48 -17.73 6.59
CA ASP A 11 24.42 -18.39 5.69
C ASP A 11 23.77 -19.34 4.66
N LEU A 12 22.43 -19.45 4.62
CA LEU A 12 21.72 -20.36 3.71
C LEU A 12 20.90 -19.62 2.65
N ASP A 13 20.78 -20.23 1.47
CA ASP A 13 20.06 -19.68 0.31
C ASP A 13 18.57 -19.48 0.66
N ILE A 14 18.22 -18.21 0.93
CA ILE A 14 16.97 -17.72 1.55
C ILE A 14 15.72 -18.08 0.72
N LYS A 15 15.90 -18.55 -0.53
CA LYS A 15 14.85 -18.85 -1.50
C LYS A 15 13.90 -19.99 -1.10
N LYS A 16 14.25 -20.85 -0.14
CA LYS A 16 13.40 -22.00 0.26
C LYS A 16 12.53 -21.77 1.50
N ILE A 17 12.64 -20.62 2.17
CA ILE A 17 11.89 -20.37 3.42
C ILE A 17 10.46 -19.93 3.10
N LYS A 18 9.47 -20.75 3.51
CA LYS A 18 8.06 -20.43 3.39
C LYS A 18 7.60 -19.64 4.62
N TYR A 19 7.21 -18.40 4.40
CA TYR A 19 6.80 -17.51 5.49
C TYR A 19 5.30 -17.61 5.80
N PRO A 20 4.90 -17.44 7.07
CA PRO A 20 3.49 -17.45 7.46
C PRO A 20 2.69 -16.33 6.76
N THR A 21 1.48 -16.66 6.34
CA THR A 21 0.53 -15.70 5.74
C THR A 21 -0.28 -15.00 6.83
N PRO A 22 -0.91 -13.84 6.54
CA PRO A 22 -1.79 -13.13 7.47
C PRO A 22 -2.86 -14.01 8.12
N ALA A 23 -3.32 -15.06 7.44
CA ALA A 23 -4.31 -15.99 7.97
C ALA A 23 -3.82 -16.75 9.22
N HIS A 24 -2.52 -17.06 9.31
CA HIS A 24 -1.93 -17.73 10.46
C HIS A 24 -2.08 -16.89 11.73
N TYR A 25 -1.81 -15.58 11.62
CA TYR A 25 -1.87 -14.64 12.72
C TYR A 25 -3.28 -14.33 13.21
N LYS A 26 -4.33 -14.60 12.42
CA LYS A 26 -5.73 -14.33 12.85
C LYS A 26 -6.19 -15.23 14.00
N LYS A 27 -5.51 -16.35 14.26
CA LYS A 27 -5.80 -17.23 15.42
C LYS A 27 -5.27 -16.63 16.71
N GLU A 28 -4.09 -16.01 16.66
CA GLU A 28 -3.40 -15.41 17.80
C GLU A 28 -3.89 -13.97 18.05
N TYR A 29 -4.20 -13.23 16.98
CA TYR A 29 -4.60 -11.83 17.02
C TYR A 29 -5.99 -11.65 16.42
N GLU A 30 -7.01 -11.76 17.28
CA GLU A 30 -8.42 -11.72 16.87
C GLU A 30 -8.82 -10.42 16.15
N PHE A 31 -8.24 -9.28 16.55
CA PHE A 31 -8.50 -7.98 15.91
C PHE A 31 -8.16 -7.97 14.41
N LEU A 32 -7.30 -8.87 13.92
CA LEU A 32 -6.99 -9.01 12.50
C LEU A 32 -8.17 -9.56 11.67
N LYS A 33 -9.21 -10.11 12.31
CA LYS A 33 -10.44 -10.55 11.64
C LYS A 33 -11.36 -9.36 11.28
N GLU A 34 -11.27 -8.27 12.04
CA GLU A 34 -12.02 -7.04 11.81
C GLU A 34 -11.46 -6.25 10.63
N VAL A 35 -10.14 -6.36 10.41
CA VAL A 35 -9.42 -5.68 9.33
C VAL A 35 -9.75 -6.32 7.97
N ASP A 36 -9.71 -5.48 6.93
CA ASP A 36 -9.80 -5.93 5.55
C ASP A 36 -8.66 -6.88 5.17
N SER A 37 -8.99 -7.98 4.51
CA SER A 37 -7.99 -8.99 4.11
C SER A 37 -7.01 -8.47 3.07
N LEU A 38 -7.44 -7.58 2.17
CA LEU A 38 -6.56 -7.02 1.14
C LEU A 38 -5.56 -6.04 1.74
N ALA A 39 -5.97 -5.29 2.77
CA ALA A 39 -5.06 -4.48 3.56
C ALA A 39 -3.95 -5.32 4.22
N LEU A 40 -4.31 -6.46 4.83
CA LEU A 40 -3.33 -7.37 5.42
C LEU A 40 -2.38 -7.99 4.38
N ALA A 41 -2.91 -8.33 3.20
CA ALA A 41 -2.09 -8.84 2.09
C ALA A 41 -1.10 -7.77 1.58
N ASN A 42 -1.53 -6.51 1.46
CA ASN A 42 -0.66 -5.40 1.08
C ASN A 42 0.48 -5.18 2.10
N GLU A 43 0.20 -5.29 3.41
CA GLU A 43 1.26 -5.21 4.43
C GLU A 43 2.27 -6.36 4.33
N GLN A 44 1.83 -7.57 3.99
CA GLN A 44 2.73 -8.70 3.70
C GLN A 44 3.60 -8.41 2.47
N MET A 45 3.01 -7.91 1.37
CA MET A 45 3.75 -7.55 0.15
C MET A 45 4.77 -6.42 0.40
N ASN A 46 4.42 -5.44 1.22
CA ASN A 46 5.33 -4.37 1.65
C ASN A 46 6.53 -4.94 2.42
N LEU A 47 6.28 -5.90 3.31
CA LEU A 47 7.35 -6.60 4.03
C LEU A 47 8.25 -7.39 3.06
N ASP A 48 7.66 -8.15 2.12
CA ASP A 48 8.41 -8.88 1.09
C ASP A 48 9.31 -7.94 0.28
N LYS A 49 8.77 -6.79 -0.14
CA LYS A 49 9.51 -5.78 -0.88
C LYS A 49 10.66 -5.19 -0.06
N ALA A 50 10.45 -4.92 1.24
CA ALA A 50 11.50 -4.41 2.12
C ALA A 50 12.67 -5.38 2.24
N TYR A 51 12.40 -6.68 2.44
CA TYR A 51 13.46 -7.70 2.47
C TYR A 51 14.14 -7.86 1.10
N LYS A 52 13.38 -7.88 -0.01
CA LYS A 52 13.98 -7.92 -1.35
C LYS A 52 14.94 -6.75 -1.59
N ASN A 53 14.58 -5.54 -1.15
CA ASN A 53 15.44 -4.37 -1.25
C ASN A 53 16.70 -4.51 -0.38
N PHE A 54 16.55 -4.95 0.88
CA PHE A 54 17.66 -5.19 1.80
C PHE A 54 18.70 -6.18 1.23
N PHE A 55 18.25 -7.26 0.58
CA PHE A 55 19.17 -8.23 -0.02
C PHE A 55 19.78 -7.78 -1.35
N ARG A 56 19.05 -6.96 -2.11
CA ARG A 56 19.52 -6.45 -3.41
C ARG A 56 20.57 -5.36 -3.26
N ASP A 57 20.42 -4.50 -2.26
CA ASP A 57 21.23 -3.29 -2.09
C ASP A 57 21.73 -3.17 -0.65
N LYS A 58 23.06 -3.27 -0.47
CA LYS A 58 23.72 -3.22 0.84
C LYS A 58 23.62 -1.85 1.53
N SER A 59 23.28 -0.78 0.79
CA SER A 59 23.03 0.55 1.36
C SER A 59 21.69 0.63 2.10
N VAL A 60 20.75 -0.27 1.77
CA VAL A 60 19.45 -0.35 2.40
C VAL A 60 19.60 -1.08 3.73
N GLY A 61 19.28 -0.41 4.83
CA GLY A 61 19.30 -1.03 6.15
C GLY A 61 18.24 -2.12 6.33
N PHE A 62 18.40 -2.93 7.38
CA PHE A 62 17.46 -4.01 7.70
C PHE A 62 16.01 -3.50 7.87
N PRO A 63 14.99 -4.23 7.38
CA PRO A 63 13.58 -3.83 7.54
C PRO A 63 13.21 -3.59 9.00
N LYS A 64 12.57 -2.44 9.27
CA LYS A 64 12.16 -2.04 10.63
C LYS A 64 10.65 -2.15 10.79
N PHE A 65 10.22 -2.50 12.00
CA PHE A 65 8.80 -2.42 12.34
C PHE A 65 8.30 -0.98 12.28
N LYS A 66 7.03 -0.81 11.89
CA LYS A 66 6.34 0.48 12.03
C LYS A 66 6.27 0.84 13.51
N SER A 67 6.82 1.99 13.89
CA SER A 67 6.80 2.46 15.27
C SER A 67 5.41 2.99 15.64
N LYS A 68 4.91 2.58 16.82
CA LYS A 68 3.66 3.09 17.39
C LYS A 68 3.75 4.56 17.84
N LYS A 69 4.95 5.10 17.97
CA LYS A 69 5.19 6.50 18.39
C LYS A 69 5.11 7.49 17.23
N ILE A 70 5.07 7.00 15.99
CA ILE A 70 4.93 7.86 14.81
C ILE A 70 3.48 8.31 14.73
N ASN A 71 3.25 9.58 14.44
CA ASN A 71 1.94 10.21 14.35
C ASN A 71 1.39 10.27 12.90
N TYR A 72 2.03 9.55 11.98
CA TYR A 72 1.60 9.35 10.61
C TYR A 72 1.25 7.88 10.39
N HIS A 73 -0.01 7.62 10.07
CA HIS A 73 -0.51 6.26 9.87
C HIS A 73 -1.15 6.13 8.51
N SER A 74 -0.86 5.03 7.81
CA SER A 74 -1.50 4.74 6.54
C SER A 74 -1.67 3.24 6.32
N TYR A 75 -2.68 2.90 5.54
CA TYR A 75 -2.86 1.56 5.01
C TYR A 75 -3.41 1.64 3.58
N THR A 76 -3.12 0.60 2.79
CA THR A 76 -3.60 0.47 1.41
C THR A 76 -4.50 -0.74 1.31
N THR A 77 -5.65 -0.61 0.67
CA THR A 77 -6.53 -1.73 0.30
C THR A 77 -6.80 -1.71 -1.19
N ASN A 78 -7.01 -2.90 -1.75
CA ASN A 78 -7.25 -3.07 -3.18
C ASN A 78 -8.75 -3.12 -3.44
N ASN A 79 -9.16 -2.61 -4.59
CA ASN A 79 -10.53 -2.73 -5.02
C ASN A 79 -10.76 -4.13 -5.58
N GLN A 80 -11.78 -4.82 -5.08
CA GLN A 80 -12.21 -6.11 -5.57
C GLN A 80 -13.69 -6.01 -5.94
N LYS A 81 -13.99 -5.81 -7.22
CA LYS A 81 -15.35 -5.73 -7.74
C LYS A 81 -16.23 -4.69 -7.02
N GLY A 82 -15.68 -3.49 -6.76
CA GLY A 82 -16.42 -2.36 -6.18
C GLY A 82 -16.48 -2.33 -4.65
N THR A 83 -15.58 -3.05 -3.96
CA THR A 83 -15.34 -2.89 -2.51
C THR A 83 -14.80 -1.50 -2.17
N VAL A 84 -14.16 -0.84 -3.14
CA VAL A 84 -13.82 0.59 -3.12
C VAL A 84 -14.52 1.26 -4.30
N ARG A 85 -15.39 2.24 -4.02
CA ARG A 85 -16.07 3.03 -5.06
C ARG A 85 -16.48 4.40 -4.54
N ILE A 86 -16.59 5.37 -5.43
CA ILE A 86 -16.99 6.74 -5.11
C ILE A 86 -18.35 7.00 -5.77
N GLU A 87 -19.34 7.40 -4.99
CA GLU A 87 -20.70 7.70 -5.46
C GLU A 87 -21.24 8.90 -4.67
N ASN A 88 -21.82 9.89 -5.35
CA ASN A 88 -22.52 11.03 -4.74
C ASN A 88 -21.70 11.81 -3.68
N GLY A 89 -20.38 11.93 -3.86
CA GLY A 89 -19.49 12.60 -2.89
C GLY A 89 -19.14 11.77 -1.65
N TYR A 90 -19.42 10.47 -1.69
CA TYR A 90 -19.04 9.51 -0.66
C TYR A 90 -18.14 8.42 -1.24
N ILE A 91 -17.29 7.84 -0.40
CA ILE A 91 -16.49 6.66 -0.73
C ILE A 91 -16.96 5.46 0.08
N LYS A 92 -17.14 4.32 -0.59
CA LYS A 92 -17.26 3.02 0.04
C LYS A 92 -15.86 2.47 0.29
N LEU A 93 -15.62 1.95 1.49
CA LEU A 93 -14.40 1.23 1.84
C LEU A 93 -14.76 -0.17 2.36
N PRO A 94 -13.86 -1.16 2.22
CA PRO A 94 -14.04 -2.48 2.80
C PRO A 94 -14.26 -2.40 4.32
N LYS A 95 -15.06 -3.35 4.87
CA LYS A 95 -15.39 -3.51 6.30
C LYS A 95 -16.16 -2.36 6.96
N LEU A 96 -16.19 -1.17 6.37
CA LEU A 96 -17.06 -0.08 6.84
C LEU A 96 -18.50 -0.35 6.40
N LYS A 97 -19.43 -0.28 7.36
CA LYS A 97 -20.87 -0.47 7.08
C LYS A 97 -21.42 0.67 6.23
N SER A 98 -21.17 1.91 6.65
CA SER A 98 -21.55 3.13 5.95
C SER A 98 -20.49 3.59 4.94
N MET A 99 -20.91 4.44 4.00
CA MET A 99 -20.00 5.20 3.16
C MET A 99 -19.48 6.43 3.92
N VAL A 100 -18.28 6.88 3.56
CA VAL A 100 -17.61 8.01 4.19
C VAL A 100 -17.72 9.22 3.27
N ARG A 101 -18.18 10.36 3.78
CA ARG A 101 -18.23 11.60 3.01
C ARG A 101 -16.81 12.05 2.66
N ILE A 102 -16.58 12.42 1.41
CA ILE A 102 -15.28 12.91 0.95
C ILE A 102 -15.39 14.30 0.32
N LYS A 103 -14.30 15.06 0.41
CA LYS A 103 -14.08 16.22 -0.45
C LYS A 103 -13.16 15.80 -1.58
N GLN A 104 -13.73 15.45 -2.72
CA GLN A 104 -12.96 15.02 -3.88
C GLN A 104 -12.19 16.23 -4.47
N HIS A 105 -10.86 16.16 -4.43
CA HIS A 105 -10.01 17.25 -4.92
C HIS A 105 -9.94 17.29 -6.45
N ARG A 106 -10.03 16.13 -7.13
CA ARG A 106 -9.98 15.99 -8.58
C ARG A 106 -10.93 14.90 -9.05
N MET A 107 -11.64 15.18 -10.14
CA MET A 107 -12.36 14.15 -10.90
C MET A 107 -11.33 13.32 -11.68
N PHE A 108 -11.65 12.05 -11.90
CA PHE A 108 -10.83 11.14 -12.69
C PHE A 108 -11.74 10.15 -13.40
N ASP A 109 -11.29 9.68 -14.55
CA ASP A 109 -11.91 8.59 -15.29
C ASP A 109 -11.12 7.29 -15.05
N GLY A 110 -11.77 6.15 -15.31
CA GLY A 110 -11.16 4.83 -15.20
C GLY A 110 -11.56 4.03 -13.96
N GLU A 111 -10.98 2.83 -13.83
CA GLU A 111 -11.30 1.87 -12.77
C GLU A 111 -10.40 2.07 -11.55
N ILE A 112 -10.99 2.22 -10.36
CA ILE A 112 -10.22 2.24 -9.11
C ILE A 112 -9.56 0.87 -8.90
N LYS A 113 -8.23 0.81 -8.80
CA LYS A 113 -7.47 -0.41 -8.49
C LYS A 113 -7.17 -0.56 -7.00
N SER A 114 -6.86 0.54 -6.33
CA SER A 114 -6.60 0.56 -4.89
C SER A 114 -6.82 1.94 -4.30
N CYS A 115 -6.95 1.99 -2.98
CA CYS A 115 -6.93 3.24 -2.24
C CYS A 115 -5.98 3.15 -1.04
N THR A 116 -5.31 4.25 -0.76
CA THR A 116 -4.46 4.42 0.43
C THR A 116 -5.08 5.47 1.33
N ILE A 117 -5.45 5.07 2.53
CA ILE A 117 -5.96 5.97 3.56
C ILE A 117 -4.77 6.37 4.42
N SER A 118 -4.58 7.67 4.62
CA SER A 118 -3.55 8.22 5.50
C SER A 118 -4.18 9.14 6.55
N ARG A 119 -3.63 9.12 7.76
CA ARG A 119 -3.96 9.99 8.87
C ARG A 119 -2.72 10.77 9.26
N THR A 120 -2.86 12.10 9.22
CA THR A 120 -1.83 13.04 9.65
C THR A 120 -1.82 13.21 11.18
N PRO A 121 -0.76 13.81 11.75
CA PRO A 121 -0.68 14.07 13.19
C PRO A 121 -1.82 14.93 13.73
N GLY A 122 -2.31 15.86 12.92
CA GLY A 122 -3.47 16.70 13.22
C GLY A 122 -4.82 16.00 13.02
N ASN A 123 -4.86 14.67 12.98
CA ASN A 123 -6.07 13.86 12.79
C ASN A 123 -6.84 14.12 11.48
N ARG A 124 -6.17 14.70 10.47
CA ARG A 124 -6.77 14.84 9.14
C ARG A 124 -6.55 13.58 8.34
N TYR A 125 -7.61 13.09 7.71
CA TYR A 125 -7.62 11.91 6.87
C TYR A 125 -7.57 12.30 5.40
N TYR A 126 -6.75 11.59 4.63
CA TYR A 126 -6.63 11.74 3.18
C TYR A 126 -6.72 10.39 2.51
N ILE A 127 -7.26 10.38 1.29
CA ILE A 127 -7.40 9.17 0.47
C ILE A 127 -6.68 9.43 -0.85
N SER A 128 -5.70 8.59 -1.14
CA SER A 128 -5.06 8.52 -2.46
C SER A 128 -5.68 7.36 -3.24
N ILE A 129 -6.23 7.66 -4.41
CA ILE A 129 -6.84 6.66 -5.31
C ILE A 129 -5.86 6.33 -6.42
N LEU A 130 -5.60 5.05 -6.62
CA LEU A 130 -4.95 4.54 -7.83
C LEU A 130 -6.05 4.10 -8.79
N ALA A 131 -6.11 4.74 -9.96
CA ALA A 131 -7.05 4.39 -11.02
C ALA A 131 -6.30 3.95 -12.28
N GLU A 132 -6.84 2.94 -12.95
CA GLU A 132 -6.42 2.51 -14.28
C GLU A 132 -7.29 3.19 -15.31
N THR A 133 -6.68 3.92 -16.24
CA THR A 133 -7.37 4.69 -17.28
C THR A 133 -6.58 4.62 -18.58
N GLU A 134 -7.27 4.80 -19.70
CA GLU A 134 -6.62 4.92 -20.99
C GLU A 134 -5.98 6.30 -21.13
N ILE A 135 -4.70 6.31 -21.48
CA ILE A 135 -3.97 7.55 -21.74
C ILE A 135 -3.93 7.77 -23.24
N GLU A 136 -4.60 8.82 -23.71
CA GLU A 136 -4.50 9.24 -25.10
C GLU A 136 -3.08 9.70 -25.39
N LYS A 137 -2.41 8.99 -26.30
CA LYS A 137 -1.08 9.40 -26.78
C LYS A 137 -1.25 10.63 -27.65
N LEU A 138 -0.67 11.75 -27.21
CA LEU A 138 -0.56 12.95 -28.03
C LEU A 138 0.30 12.67 -29.26
N LYS A 139 -0.03 13.34 -30.38
CA LYS A 139 0.76 13.25 -31.61
C LYS A 139 2.18 13.72 -31.35
N THR A 140 3.16 12.95 -31.80
CA THR A 140 4.56 13.35 -31.76
C THR A 140 4.78 14.54 -32.69
N ILE A 141 5.41 15.59 -32.18
CA ILE A 141 5.78 16.78 -32.94
C ILE A 141 7.31 16.82 -33.08
N ASP A 142 7.82 17.29 -34.21
CA ASP A 142 9.26 17.41 -34.48
C ASP A 142 9.93 18.62 -33.79
N LYS A 143 9.37 19.04 -32.63
CA LYS A 143 9.94 20.12 -31.82
C LYS A 143 10.75 19.51 -30.68
N LYS A 144 11.99 19.95 -30.54
CA LYS A 144 12.84 19.58 -29.40
C LYS A 144 12.51 20.47 -28.20
N ILE A 145 12.31 19.85 -27.05
CA ILE A 145 12.12 20.54 -25.77
C ILE A 145 13.32 20.18 -24.89
N GLY A 146 14.05 21.18 -24.40
CA GLY A 146 15.05 21.01 -23.36
C GLY A 146 14.40 21.17 -22.00
N VAL A 147 14.64 20.23 -21.08
CA VAL A 147 14.22 20.34 -19.69
C VAL A 147 15.49 20.42 -18.84
N ASP A 148 15.73 21.57 -18.23
CA ASP A 148 16.77 21.75 -17.22
C ASP A 148 16.11 21.73 -15.84
N VAL A 149 16.67 20.95 -14.93
CA VAL A 149 16.19 20.82 -13.54
C VAL A 149 17.04 21.59 -12.54
N GLY A 150 18.06 22.33 -13.02
CA GLY A 150 18.99 23.08 -12.18
C GLY A 150 19.92 22.18 -11.34
N LEU A 151 20.91 22.81 -10.70
CA LEU A 151 21.79 22.21 -9.68
C LEU A 151 21.34 22.60 -8.27
#